data_AF-A0A2D9S4V9-F1
#
_entry.id   AF-A0A2D9S4V9-F1
#
_cell.length_a   1.000
_cell.length_b   1.000
_cell.length_c   1.000
_cell.angle_alpha   90.00
_cell.angle_beta   90.00
_cell.angle_gamma   90.00
#
_symmetry.space_group_name_H-M   'P 1'
#
loop_
_entity.id
_entity.type
_entity.pdbx_description
1 polymer ?
#
loop_
_entity_poly.entity_id
_entity_poly.type
_entity_poly.pdbx_seq_one_letter_code
_entity_poly.pdbx_strand_id
1 'polypeptide(L)'
;WIEKDYDDDIISPHFKDKLEAINLRADRARDTDELLLSLVLIVLDPLSPITYKDQAYMPNAFNTAIVCESVRGGDYKALSESILHDIPDFWEEVNEERETQNRIEKISFSRLRSHLQRSSYGYGIERCIYELNWDFPCKSPLLEKEYVDDVGKLLPTLDLVEKNIDPDTHPMDPHIAAFIGGRVRKSVAKFLQPLGNTDEAKSILATIRLFSLLQTEYGPETLPNLTKWIGAHLGGVIKMYKSQSTQKMLENRVPEIIRNGQLKELLNLIDNPEIKHTDSVDYEEALKTFQSAQEEVERITQDMAPEAPTAILISRKAAAITSASIMTFSIIIMFFSL
;
A
#
# COMPACT_ATOMS: atom_id res chain seq x y z
N TRP A 1 -39.23 35.71 5.80
CA TRP A 1 -40.19 34.72 5.30
C TRP A 1 -40.74 33.91 6.47
N ILE A 2 -39.90 33.21 7.22
CA ILE A 2 -40.31 32.49 8.46
C ILE A 2 -41.07 33.41 9.43
N GLU A 3 -40.48 34.56 9.80
CA GLU A 3 -41.14 35.58 10.64
C GLU A 3 -42.47 36.11 10.08
N LYS A 4 -42.66 36.06 8.76
CA LYS A 4 -43.82 36.66 8.10
C LYS A 4 -44.97 35.65 7.92
N ASP A 5 -44.64 34.40 7.66
CA ASP A 5 -45.60 33.39 7.21
C ASP A 5 -45.89 32.32 8.28
N TYR A 6 -45.02 32.15 9.29
CA TYR A 6 -45.20 31.17 10.37
C TYR A 6 -45.61 31.76 11.73
N ASP A 7 -45.59 33.09 11.89
CA ASP A 7 -45.98 33.82 13.11
C ASP A 7 -45.34 33.21 14.39
N ASP A 8 -44.10 32.74 14.24
CA ASP A 8 -43.41 31.93 15.24
C ASP A 8 -42.28 32.75 15.90
N ASP A 9 -42.57 33.22 17.12
CA ASP A 9 -41.64 33.94 18.01
C ASP A 9 -40.54 33.03 18.60
N ILE A 10 -40.62 31.70 18.43
CA ILE A 10 -39.70 30.71 18.99
C ILE A 10 -38.71 30.21 17.94
N ILE A 11 -39.19 29.85 16.76
CA ILE A 11 -38.34 29.33 15.66
C ILE A 11 -37.52 30.45 15.03
N SER A 12 -38.09 31.65 14.86
CA SER A 12 -37.42 32.73 14.12
C SER A 12 -36.11 33.23 14.77
N PRO A 13 -36.04 33.49 16.10
CA PRO A 13 -34.80 33.88 16.75
C PRO A 13 -33.75 32.76 16.74
N HIS A 14 -34.16 31.53 17.05
CA HIS A 14 -33.26 30.38 17.09
C HIS A 14 -32.67 30.05 15.70
N PHE A 15 -33.49 30.20 14.67
CA PHE A 15 -33.06 30.06 13.27
C PHE A 15 -32.02 31.13 12.90
N LYS A 16 -32.24 32.40 13.30
CA LYS A 16 -31.32 33.50 13.00
C LYS A 16 -29.94 33.32 13.63
N ASP A 17 -29.90 32.88 14.89
CA ASP A 17 -28.64 32.59 15.60
C ASP A 17 -27.88 31.44 14.94
N LYS A 18 -28.59 30.38 14.54
CA LYS A 18 -27.98 29.24 13.81
C LYS A 18 -27.57 29.61 12.39
N LEU A 19 -28.27 30.53 11.73
CA LEU A 19 -27.99 30.93 10.34
C LEU A 19 -26.60 31.58 10.18
N GLU A 20 -26.18 32.40 11.14
CA GLU A 20 -24.83 33.00 11.12
C GLU A 20 -23.74 31.93 11.26
N ALA A 21 -23.94 30.95 12.15
CA ALA A 21 -23.03 29.80 12.30
C ALA A 21 -23.01 28.90 11.05
N ILE A 22 -24.17 28.70 10.41
CA ILE A 22 -24.31 27.96 9.16
C ILE A 22 -23.54 28.64 8.03
N ASN A 23 -23.70 29.95 7.84
CA ASN A 23 -22.99 30.71 6.80
C ASN A 23 -21.46 30.61 6.98
N LEU A 24 -20.98 30.79 8.22
CA LEU A 24 -19.54 30.68 8.51
C LEU A 24 -18.97 29.30 8.15
N ARG A 25 -19.76 28.25 8.31
CA ARG A 25 -19.40 26.86 8.00
C ARG A 25 -19.46 26.58 6.50
N ALA A 26 -20.48 27.10 5.81
CA ALA A 26 -20.69 26.91 4.38
C ALA A 26 -19.69 27.69 3.51
N ASP A 27 -19.33 28.91 3.90
CA ASP A 27 -18.39 29.79 3.16
C ASP A 27 -16.99 29.18 2.97
N ARG A 28 -16.64 28.19 3.79
CA ARG A 28 -15.34 27.50 3.73
C ARG A 28 -15.37 26.22 2.88
N ALA A 29 -16.56 25.76 2.49
CA ALA A 29 -16.74 24.56 1.69
C ALA A 29 -16.68 24.87 0.19
N ARG A 30 -16.30 23.88 -0.62
CA ARG A 30 -16.34 23.99 -2.08
C ARG A 30 -17.77 23.95 -2.64
N ASP A 31 -18.65 23.24 -1.92
CA ASP A 31 -20.05 23.00 -2.24
C ASP A 31 -20.94 23.81 -1.29
N THR A 32 -20.74 25.14 -1.30
CA THR A 32 -21.34 26.09 -0.34
C THR A 32 -22.86 26.04 -0.37
N ASP A 33 -23.48 26.05 -1.55
CA ASP A 33 -24.93 26.15 -1.70
C ASP A 33 -25.63 24.87 -1.23
N GLU A 34 -25.12 23.70 -1.59
CA GLU A 34 -25.67 22.41 -1.18
C GLU A 34 -25.52 22.19 0.32
N LEU A 35 -24.37 22.55 0.89
CA LEU A 35 -24.14 22.49 2.33
C LEU A 35 -25.08 23.46 3.08
N LEU A 36 -25.17 24.70 2.61
CA LEU A 36 -26.06 25.71 3.19
C LEU A 36 -27.51 25.21 3.22
N LEU A 37 -28.02 24.71 2.08
CA LEU A 37 -29.37 24.17 1.96
C LEU A 37 -29.60 23.03 2.96
N SER A 38 -28.66 22.09 3.03
CA SER A 38 -28.76 20.94 3.94
C SER A 38 -28.86 21.37 5.41
N LEU A 39 -28.00 22.29 5.84
CA LEU A 39 -27.98 22.79 7.21
C LEU A 39 -29.24 23.61 7.54
N VAL A 40 -29.72 24.42 6.60
CA VAL A 40 -30.98 25.18 6.76
C VAL A 40 -32.16 24.23 6.92
N LEU A 41 -32.26 23.18 6.10
CA LEU A 41 -33.34 22.19 6.19
C LEU A 41 -33.35 21.47 7.53
N ILE A 42 -32.18 21.13 8.09
CA ILE A 42 -32.06 20.51 9.41
C ILE A 42 -32.60 21.42 10.52
N VAL A 43 -32.38 22.73 10.45
CA VAL A 43 -32.92 23.66 11.45
C VAL A 43 -34.42 23.88 11.28
N LEU A 44 -34.90 23.95 10.04
CA LEU A 44 -36.32 24.15 9.72
C LEU A 44 -37.18 22.94 10.10
N ASP A 45 -36.72 21.73 9.80
CA ASP A 45 -37.38 20.48 10.17
C ASP A 45 -36.38 19.51 10.78
N PRO A 46 -36.15 19.59 12.11
CA PRO A 46 -35.19 18.75 12.80
C PRO A 46 -35.50 17.25 12.78
N LEU A 47 -36.76 16.87 12.51
CA LEU A 47 -37.20 15.48 12.42
C LEU A 47 -37.09 14.93 10.99
N SER A 48 -36.77 15.77 10.01
CA SER A 48 -36.57 15.33 8.64
C SER A 48 -35.27 14.52 8.48
N PRO A 49 -35.21 13.60 7.51
CA PRO A 49 -33.94 13.02 7.08
C PRO A 49 -32.94 14.10 6.69
N ILE A 50 -31.66 13.86 6.94
CA ILE A 50 -30.60 14.65 6.35
C ILE A 50 -30.71 14.53 4.83
N THR A 51 -30.78 15.67 4.15
CA THR A 51 -30.75 15.76 2.70
C THR A 51 -29.44 16.44 2.30
N TYR A 52 -28.71 15.85 1.36
CA TYR A 52 -27.49 16.44 0.79
C TYR A 52 -27.35 15.98 -0.66
N LYS A 53 -27.32 16.94 -1.59
CA LYS A 53 -27.37 16.68 -3.04
C LYS A 53 -28.59 15.82 -3.41
N ASP A 54 -28.38 14.64 -3.97
CA ASP A 54 -29.38 13.68 -4.41
C ASP A 54 -29.69 12.59 -3.35
N GLN A 55 -29.07 12.67 -2.18
CA GLN A 55 -29.19 11.65 -1.13
C GLN A 55 -30.00 12.16 0.06
N ALA A 56 -30.81 11.26 0.63
CA ALA A 56 -31.57 11.51 1.85
C ALA A 56 -31.47 10.32 2.80
N TYR A 57 -31.12 10.54 4.06
CA TYR A 57 -30.98 9.49 5.05
C TYR A 57 -31.22 9.97 6.48
N MET A 58 -31.68 9.06 7.34
CA MET A 58 -31.67 9.30 8.79
C MET A 58 -30.29 8.96 9.37
N PRO A 59 -29.71 9.75 10.28
CA PRO A 59 -28.38 9.49 10.84
C PRO A 59 -28.24 8.09 11.46
N ASN A 60 -29.26 7.66 12.19
CA ASN A 60 -29.32 6.33 12.81
C ASN A 60 -29.45 5.16 11.80
N ALA A 61 -29.81 5.46 10.54
CA ALA A 61 -29.95 4.50 9.45
C ALA A 61 -28.85 4.64 8.39
N PHE A 62 -27.78 5.40 8.69
CA PHE A 62 -26.69 5.64 7.73
C PHE A 62 -26.01 4.34 7.27
N ASN A 63 -25.88 3.35 8.16
CA ASN A 63 -25.39 2.01 7.84
C ASN A 63 -26.22 1.31 6.75
N THR A 64 -27.53 1.55 6.71
CA THR A 64 -28.44 1.01 5.69
C THR A 64 -28.33 1.82 4.40
N ALA A 65 -28.29 3.15 4.50
CA ALA A 65 -28.15 4.04 3.34
C ALA A 65 -26.92 3.70 2.50
N ILE A 66 -25.76 3.52 3.14
CA ILE A 66 -24.51 3.18 2.46
C ILE A 66 -24.55 1.79 1.79
N VAL A 67 -25.24 0.82 2.39
CA VAL A 67 -25.43 -0.52 1.79
C VAL A 67 -26.37 -0.46 0.58
N CYS A 68 -27.45 0.31 0.67
CA CYS A 68 -28.36 0.53 -0.45
C CYS A 68 -27.63 1.09 -1.67
N GLU A 69 -26.75 2.08 -1.47
CA GLU A 69 -25.94 2.64 -2.57
C GLU A 69 -24.93 1.64 -3.13
N SER A 70 -24.39 0.74 -2.29
CA SER A 70 -23.56 -0.37 -2.76
C SER A 70 -24.28 -1.29 -3.74
N VAL A 71 -25.57 -1.54 -3.52
CA VAL A 71 -26.39 -2.37 -4.40
C VAL A 71 -26.77 -1.63 -5.70
N ARG A 72 -26.83 -0.30 -5.67
CA ARG A 72 -27.25 0.55 -6.81
C ARG A 72 -26.13 0.92 -7.78
N GLY A 73 -24.92 0.43 -7.58
CA GLY A 73 -23.76 0.71 -8.45
C GLY A 73 -22.65 1.51 -7.77
N GLY A 74 -22.80 1.87 -6.49
CA GLY A 74 -21.71 2.36 -5.66
C GLY A 74 -21.36 3.84 -5.84
N ASP A 75 -22.32 4.71 -6.15
CA ASP A 75 -22.08 6.15 -6.05
C ASP A 75 -22.23 6.62 -4.59
N TYR A 76 -21.11 6.62 -3.87
CA TYR A 76 -21.07 7.05 -2.49
C TYR A 76 -20.67 8.51 -2.31
N LYS A 77 -20.56 9.28 -3.39
CA LYS A 77 -19.94 10.61 -3.33
C LYS A 77 -20.67 11.54 -2.37
N ALA A 78 -21.99 11.70 -2.54
CA ALA A 78 -22.81 12.55 -1.68
C ALA A 78 -22.83 12.05 -0.22
N LEU A 79 -22.91 10.73 0.01
CA LEU A 79 -22.86 10.16 1.36
C LEU A 79 -21.50 10.45 2.04
N SER A 80 -20.39 10.28 1.31
CA SER A 80 -19.03 10.52 1.81
C SER A 80 -18.81 12.00 2.13
N GLU A 81 -19.21 12.89 1.21
CA GLU A 81 -19.12 14.35 1.37
C GLU A 81 -19.96 14.82 2.55
N SER A 82 -21.15 14.26 2.76
CA SER A 82 -22.00 14.61 3.91
C SER A 82 -21.31 14.34 5.26
N ILE A 83 -20.56 13.24 5.38
CA ILE A 83 -19.73 12.94 6.56
C ILE A 83 -18.54 13.91 6.65
N LEU A 84 -17.86 14.16 5.54
CA LEU A 84 -16.70 15.06 5.49
C LEU A 84 -17.08 16.51 5.87
N HIS A 85 -18.32 16.93 5.61
CA HIS A 85 -18.88 18.23 5.96
C HIS A 85 -19.52 18.29 7.36
N ASP A 86 -19.36 17.26 8.19
CA ASP A 86 -19.90 17.23 9.56
C ASP A 86 -21.44 17.32 9.62
N ILE A 87 -22.16 17.05 8.51
CA ILE A 87 -23.62 17.26 8.46
C ILE A 87 -24.37 16.40 9.50
N PRO A 88 -24.02 15.10 9.69
CA PRO A 88 -24.60 14.31 10.76
C PRO A 88 -24.34 14.84 12.16
N ASP A 89 -23.12 15.33 12.43
CA ASP A 89 -22.76 15.91 13.73
C ASP A 89 -23.61 17.17 13.99
N PHE A 90 -23.85 18.01 12.97
CA PHE A 90 -24.73 19.16 13.08
C PHE A 90 -26.20 18.78 13.33
N TRP A 91 -26.69 17.72 12.69
CA TRP A 91 -28.03 17.20 12.96
C TRP A 91 -28.16 16.76 14.42
N GLU A 92 -27.13 16.11 14.98
CA GLU A 92 -27.11 15.75 16.40
C GLU A 92 -27.10 16.97 17.31
N GLU A 93 -26.31 18.02 17.00
CA GLU A 93 -26.29 19.28 17.74
C GLU A 93 -27.66 19.99 17.77
N VAL A 94 -28.43 19.90 16.68
CA VAL A 94 -29.78 20.48 16.60
C VAL A 94 -30.81 19.65 17.39
N ASN A 95 -30.59 18.34 17.53
CA ASN A 95 -31.52 17.40 18.17
C ASN A 95 -31.09 16.89 19.56
N GLU A 96 -30.02 17.44 20.14
CA GLU A 96 -29.39 16.95 21.39
C GLU A 96 -30.39 16.79 22.55
N GLU A 97 -31.28 17.77 22.76
CA GLU A 97 -32.29 17.72 23.83
C GLU A 97 -33.37 16.65 23.59
N ARG A 98 -33.68 16.35 22.32
CA ARG A 98 -34.75 15.43 21.90
C ARG A 98 -34.28 13.97 21.89
N GLU A 99 -33.03 13.72 21.53
CA GLU A 99 -32.44 12.38 21.37
C GLU A 99 -32.18 11.67 22.70
N THR A 100 -32.23 12.37 23.85
CA THR A 100 -32.06 11.76 25.19
C THR A 100 -33.09 10.65 25.51
N GLN A 101 -34.17 10.54 24.73
CA GLN A 101 -35.25 9.57 24.92
C GLN A 101 -35.01 8.22 24.20
N ASN A 102 -34.17 8.17 23.14
CA ASN A 102 -33.93 6.97 22.35
C ASN A 102 -32.49 6.47 22.53
N ARG A 103 -32.31 5.42 23.34
CA ARG A 103 -31.00 4.76 23.55
C ARG A 103 -30.62 3.82 22.41
N ILE A 104 -30.67 4.31 21.16
CA ILE A 104 -30.14 3.56 20.02
C ILE A 104 -28.62 3.75 20.01
N GLU A 105 -27.88 2.70 19.68
CA GLU A 105 -26.42 2.75 19.53
C GLU A 105 -26.06 3.78 18.46
N LYS A 106 -25.28 4.80 18.85
CA LYS A 106 -24.91 5.90 17.97
C LYS A 106 -23.78 5.51 17.03
N ILE A 107 -23.94 5.87 15.76
CA ILE A 107 -22.87 5.79 14.77
C ILE A 107 -21.85 6.89 15.08
N SER A 108 -20.57 6.51 15.21
CA SER A 108 -19.50 7.48 15.41
C SER A 108 -19.08 8.10 14.07
N PHE A 109 -19.73 9.18 13.66
CA PHE A 109 -19.42 9.88 12.40
C PHE A 109 -18.01 10.47 12.35
N SER A 110 -17.46 10.92 13.49
CA SER A 110 -16.06 11.34 13.60
C SER A 110 -15.07 10.21 13.24
N ARG A 111 -15.37 8.97 13.66
CA ARG A 111 -14.57 7.80 13.30
C ARG A 111 -14.68 7.48 11.81
N LEU A 112 -15.89 7.53 11.23
CA LEU A 112 -16.07 7.35 9.79
C LEU A 112 -15.32 8.41 8.98
N ARG A 113 -15.36 9.68 9.41
CA ARG A 113 -14.59 10.75 8.76
C ARG A 113 -13.10 10.45 8.74
N SER A 114 -12.56 9.94 9.85
CA SER A 114 -11.14 9.57 9.92
C SER A 114 -10.75 8.49 8.90
N HIS A 115 -11.69 7.61 8.53
CA HIS A 115 -11.49 6.63 7.47
C HIS A 115 -11.61 7.27 6.08
N LEU A 116 -12.56 8.16 5.85
CA LEU A 116 -12.77 8.83 4.55
C LEU A 116 -11.63 9.78 4.18
N GLN A 117 -11.01 10.46 5.16
CA GLN A 117 -9.89 11.37 4.91
C GLN A 117 -8.61 10.66 4.47
N ARG A 118 -8.54 9.33 4.59
CA ARG A 118 -7.35 8.55 4.25
C ARG A 118 -7.56 7.81 2.93
N SER A 119 -6.79 8.19 1.92
CA SER A 119 -6.81 7.55 0.59
C SER A 119 -5.99 6.25 0.50
N SER A 120 -5.63 5.61 1.63
CA SER A 120 -4.83 4.39 1.65
C SER A 120 -5.70 3.13 1.71
N TYR A 121 -5.17 2.00 1.22
CA TYR A 121 -5.77 0.68 1.38
C TYR A 121 -6.20 0.42 2.83
N GLY A 122 -7.41 -0.14 3.02
CA GLY A 122 -7.96 -0.40 4.36
C GLY A 122 -8.76 0.75 4.96
N TYR A 123 -8.89 1.86 4.23
CA TYR A 123 -9.63 3.06 4.58
C TYR A 123 -10.58 3.44 3.43
N GLY A 124 -11.16 4.64 3.45
CA GLY A 124 -12.16 5.05 2.48
C GLY A 124 -13.57 4.58 2.82
N ILE A 125 -14.44 4.65 1.82
CA ILE A 125 -15.87 4.36 2.00
C ILE A 125 -16.11 2.85 2.21
N GLU A 126 -15.30 2.01 1.60
CA GLU A 126 -15.30 0.56 1.75
C GLU A 126 -15.12 0.20 3.23
N ARG A 127 -14.20 0.90 3.92
CA ARG A 127 -13.96 0.69 5.35
C ARG A 127 -15.18 1.05 6.18
N CYS A 128 -15.85 2.16 5.85
CA CYS A 128 -17.10 2.56 6.51
C CYS A 128 -18.21 1.52 6.29
N ILE A 129 -18.37 0.99 5.08
CA ILE A 129 -19.37 -0.05 4.76
C ILE A 129 -19.18 -1.27 5.66
N TYR A 130 -17.97 -1.83 5.70
CA TYR A 130 -17.71 -3.07 6.43
C TYR A 130 -17.70 -2.90 7.95
N GLU A 131 -17.34 -1.72 8.45
CA GLU A 131 -17.35 -1.43 9.88
C GLU A 131 -18.77 -1.23 10.42
N LEU A 132 -19.65 -0.60 9.63
CA LEU A 132 -21.05 -0.38 10.00
C LEU A 132 -21.93 -1.61 9.78
N ASN A 133 -21.53 -2.53 8.90
CA ASN A 133 -22.35 -3.67 8.48
C ASN A 133 -21.57 -4.97 8.62
N TRP A 134 -21.65 -5.58 9.80
CA TRP A 134 -20.93 -6.82 10.13
C TRP A 134 -21.42 -8.07 9.35
N ASP A 135 -22.57 -8.05 8.71
CA ASP A 135 -22.99 -9.21 7.89
C ASP A 135 -22.81 -8.94 6.38
N PHE A 136 -22.23 -7.80 6.01
CA PHE A 136 -22.03 -7.43 4.62
C PHE A 136 -20.82 -8.15 4.02
N PRO A 137 -21.00 -8.90 2.91
CA PRO A 137 -19.92 -9.66 2.30
C PRO A 137 -18.90 -8.75 1.62
N CYS A 138 -17.67 -9.22 1.50
CA CYS A 138 -16.62 -8.54 0.75
C CYS A 138 -17.06 -8.34 -0.72
N LYS A 139 -16.95 -7.11 -1.21
CA LYS A 139 -17.31 -6.69 -2.58
C LYS A 139 -16.11 -6.64 -3.54
N SER A 140 -14.99 -7.24 -3.16
CA SER A 140 -13.84 -7.39 -4.03
C SER A 140 -14.25 -8.05 -5.36
N PRO A 141 -13.83 -7.52 -6.52
CA PRO A 141 -14.01 -8.18 -7.82
C PRO A 141 -13.40 -9.58 -7.86
N LEU A 142 -12.35 -9.85 -7.06
CA LEU A 142 -11.71 -11.16 -6.96
C LEU A 142 -12.64 -12.21 -6.33
N LEU A 143 -13.65 -11.76 -5.59
CA LEU A 143 -14.57 -12.59 -4.82
C LEU A 143 -16.01 -12.50 -5.34
N GLU A 144 -16.25 -11.92 -6.53
CA GLU A 144 -17.61 -11.64 -7.04
C GLU A 144 -18.53 -12.87 -7.07
N LYS A 145 -17.97 -14.05 -7.34
CA LYS A 145 -18.70 -15.33 -7.42
C LYS A 145 -18.87 -16.03 -6.08
N GLU A 146 -18.27 -15.48 -5.02
CA GLU A 146 -18.18 -16.10 -3.70
C GLU A 146 -18.82 -15.21 -2.63
N TYR A 147 -19.33 -15.81 -1.56
CA TYR A 147 -19.97 -15.07 -0.46
C TYR A 147 -19.06 -15.07 0.78
N VAL A 148 -18.24 -14.03 0.93
CA VAL A 148 -17.28 -13.88 2.03
C VAL A 148 -17.77 -12.84 3.04
N ASP A 149 -18.49 -13.28 4.06
CA ASP A 149 -19.04 -12.47 5.16
C ASP A 149 -18.18 -12.48 6.43
N ASP A 150 -17.27 -13.45 6.54
CA ASP A 150 -16.37 -13.62 7.69
C ASP A 150 -14.89 -13.58 7.26
N VAL A 151 -14.04 -12.99 8.10
CA VAL A 151 -12.61 -12.84 7.80
C VAL A 151 -11.87 -14.18 7.74
N GLY A 152 -12.32 -15.19 8.47
CA GLY A 152 -11.75 -16.53 8.40
C GLY A 152 -12.05 -17.26 7.08
N LYS A 153 -13.10 -16.86 6.36
CA LYS A 153 -13.40 -17.38 5.02
C LYS A 153 -12.57 -16.72 3.92
N LEU A 154 -11.97 -15.56 4.18
CA LEU A 154 -11.27 -14.77 3.17
C LEU A 154 -10.10 -15.53 2.53
N LEU A 155 -9.13 -15.99 3.32
CA LEU A 155 -7.95 -16.68 2.78
C LEU A 155 -8.29 -18.02 2.09
N PRO A 156 -9.13 -18.92 2.66
CA PRO A 156 -9.58 -20.11 1.95
C PRO A 156 -10.23 -19.78 0.60
N THR A 157 -11.02 -18.71 0.53
CA THR A 157 -11.70 -18.32 -0.70
C THR A 157 -10.71 -17.79 -1.72
N LEU A 158 -9.74 -16.95 -1.32
CA LEU A 158 -8.66 -16.48 -2.19
C LEU A 158 -7.83 -17.64 -2.76
N ASP A 159 -7.55 -18.65 -1.94
CA ASP A 159 -6.88 -19.89 -2.38
C ASP A 159 -7.71 -20.66 -3.42
N LEU A 160 -9.03 -20.69 -3.25
CA LEU A 160 -9.93 -21.36 -4.19
C LEU A 160 -10.01 -20.63 -5.54
N VAL A 161 -10.16 -19.29 -5.53
CA VAL A 161 -10.44 -18.49 -6.73
C VAL A 161 -9.20 -18.24 -7.61
N GLU A 162 -7.98 -18.43 -7.08
CA GLU A 162 -6.71 -18.28 -7.82
C GLU A 162 -6.74 -18.92 -9.21
N LYS A 163 -7.38 -20.08 -9.34
CA LYS A 163 -7.47 -20.85 -10.59
C LYS A 163 -8.24 -20.15 -11.71
N ASN A 164 -9.08 -19.18 -11.37
CA ASN A 164 -9.99 -18.49 -12.28
C ASN A 164 -9.63 -17.03 -12.50
N ILE A 165 -8.51 -16.57 -11.95
CA ILE A 165 -8.06 -15.17 -11.98
C ILE A 165 -6.79 -15.08 -12.85
N ASP A 166 -6.59 -13.92 -13.48
CA ASP A 166 -5.36 -13.63 -14.21
C ASP A 166 -4.16 -13.66 -13.23
N PRO A 167 -3.11 -14.47 -13.50
CA PRO A 167 -1.91 -14.54 -12.66
C PRO A 167 -1.26 -13.19 -12.34
N ASP A 168 -1.36 -12.21 -13.25
CA ASP A 168 -0.76 -10.88 -13.09
C ASP A 168 -1.58 -9.98 -12.13
N THR A 169 -2.80 -10.39 -11.78
CA THR A 169 -3.62 -9.68 -10.80
C THR A 169 -3.07 -9.90 -9.39
N HIS A 170 -3.09 -8.87 -8.56
CA HIS A 170 -2.67 -8.98 -7.16
C HIS A 170 -3.78 -9.59 -6.30
N PRO A 171 -3.47 -10.45 -5.31
CA PRO A 171 -4.45 -11.03 -4.39
C PRO A 171 -4.96 -10.05 -3.33
N MET A 172 -4.71 -8.75 -3.50
CA MET A 172 -5.05 -7.68 -2.57
C MET A 172 -5.60 -6.49 -3.35
N ASP A 173 -6.77 -6.02 -2.95
CA ASP A 173 -7.41 -4.83 -3.52
C ASP A 173 -7.96 -3.93 -2.38
N PRO A 174 -8.47 -2.72 -2.70
CA PRO A 174 -9.03 -1.82 -1.69
C PRO A 174 -10.17 -2.43 -0.87
N HIS A 175 -11.06 -3.23 -1.48
CA HIS A 175 -12.16 -3.89 -0.78
C HIS A 175 -11.68 -4.97 0.19
N ILE A 176 -10.71 -5.79 -0.19
CA ILE A 176 -10.10 -6.82 0.67
C ILE A 176 -9.43 -6.14 1.87
N ALA A 177 -8.61 -5.11 1.62
CA ALA A 177 -7.92 -4.39 2.67
C ALA A 177 -8.92 -3.73 3.66
N ALA A 178 -9.97 -3.10 3.13
CA ALA A 178 -11.02 -2.47 3.94
C ALA A 178 -11.85 -3.50 4.72
N PHE A 179 -12.13 -4.66 4.12
CA PHE A 179 -12.87 -5.75 4.75
C PHE A 179 -12.08 -6.32 5.94
N ILE A 180 -10.80 -6.62 5.74
CA ILE A 180 -9.88 -7.04 6.81
C ILE A 180 -9.85 -5.97 7.91
N GLY A 181 -9.72 -4.72 7.51
CA GLY A 181 -9.72 -3.58 8.42
C GLY A 181 -10.96 -3.51 9.30
N GLY A 182 -12.14 -3.68 8.73
CA GLY A 182 -13.43 -3.62 9.44
C GLY A 182 -13.73 -4.85 10.30
N ARG A 183 -13.18 -6.03 9.95
CA ARG A 183 -13.52 -7.31 10.61
C ARG A 183 -12.50 -7.79 11.63
N VAL A 184 -11.23 -7.42 11.51
CA VAL A 184 -10.22 -7.85 12.47
C VAL A 184 -10.28 -6.97 13.73
N ARG A 185 -10.58 -7.60 14.88
CA ARG A 185 -10.69 -6.90 16.18
C ARG A 185 -9.37 -6.30 16.65
N LYS A 186 -8.25 -6.98 16.37
CA LYS A 186 -6.90 -6.50 16.68
C LYS A 186 -6.52 -5.40 15.70
N SER A 187 -5.76 -4.39 16.15
CA SER A 187 -5.32 -3.31 15.26
C SER A 187 -4.40 -3.85 14.15
N VAL A 188 -4.90 -3.82 12.91
CA VAL A 188 -4.17 -4.17 11.69
C VAL A 188 -3.64 -2.94 10.93
N ALA A 189 -3.83 -1.74 11.48
CA ALA A 189 -3.51 -0.48 10.81
C ALA A 189 -2.04 -0.40 10.31
N LYS A 190 -1.09 -0.95 11.09
CA LYS A 190 0.33 -1.00 10.74
C LYS A 190 0.65 -1.86 9.51
N PHE A 191 -0.21 -2.82 9.18
CA PHE A 191 -0.07 -3.69 8.02
C PHE A 191 -0.82 -3.15 6.80
N LEU A 192 -1.90 -2.38 7.03
CA LEU A 192 -2.69 -1.77 5.96
C LEU A 192 -1.99 -0.56 5.33
N GLN A 193 -1.35 0.29 6.13
CA GLN A 193 -0.72 1.50 5.63
C GLN A 193 0.31 1.26 4.51
N PRO A 194 1.21 0.26 4.58
CA PRO A 194 2.19 0.02 3.53
C PRO A 194 1.61 -0.60 2.23
N LEU A 195 0.35 -1.06 2.21
CA LEU A 195 -0.28 -1.60 0.99
C LEU A 195 -0.50 -0.53 -0.09
N GLY A 196 -0.70 0.72 0.32
CA GLY A 196 -0.83 1.86 -0.59
C GLY A 196 0.49 2.44 -1.10
N ASN A 197 1.60 1.70 -0.98
CA ASN A 197 2.90 2.16 -1.47
C ASN A 197 2.94 2.12 -3.01
N THR A 198 3.58 3.11 -3.64
CA THR A 198 3.82 3.11 -5.08
C THR A 198 4.84 2.06 -5.51
N ASP A 199 5.67 1.60 -4.58
CA ASP A 199 6.61 0.50 -4.76
C ASP A 199 5.87 -0.84 -4.58
N GLU A 200 5.62 -1.51 -5.70
CA GLU A 200 4.92 -2.79 -5.80
C GLU A 200 5.54 -3.87 -4.89
N ALA A 201 6.88 -3.95 -4.83
CA ALA A 201 7.58 -4.93 -3.99
C ALA A 201 7.28 -4.71 -2.50
N LYS A 202 7.19 -3.45 -2.05
CA LYS A 202 6.80 -3.14 -0.66
C LYS A 202 5.33 -3.47 -0.40
N SER A 203 4.44 -3.25 -1.38
CA SER A 203 3.03 -3.59 -1.26
C SER A 203 2.81 -5.10 -1.17
N ILE A 204 3.53 -5.89 -1.98
CA ILE A 204 3.51 -7.36 -1.93
C ILE A 204 4.02 -7.85 -0.58
N LEU A 205 5.15 -7.32 -0.09
CA LEU A 205 5.66 -7.69 1.24
C LEU A 205 4.65 -7.38 2.36
N ALA A 206 3.95 -6.24 2.26
CA ALA A 206 2.91 -5.87 3.21
C ALA A 206 1.69 -6.80 3.13
N THR A 207 1.32 -7.23 1.92
CA THR A 207 0.27 -8.24 1.68
C THR A 207 0.62 -9.56 2.36
N ILE A 208 1.87 -10.04 2.20
CA ILE A 208 2.34 -11.28 2.85
C ILE A 208 2.29 -11.16 4.37
N ARG A 209 2.75 -10.03 4.93
CA ARG A 209 2.68 -9.77 6.38
C ARG A 209 1.25 -9.82 6.90
N LEU A 210 0.31 -9.19 6.18
CA LEU A 210 -1.10 -9.17 6.56
C LEU A 210 -1.74 -10.55 6.46
N PHE A 211 -1.53 -11.26 5.36
CA PHE A 211 -2.10 -12.59 5.18
C PHE A 211 -1.46 -13.63 6.09
N SER A 212 -0.16 -13.53 6.41
CA SER A 212 0.49 -14.38 7.41
C SER A 212 -0.13 -14.20 8.80
N LEU A 213 -0.44 -12.96 9.18
CA LEU A 213 -1.19 -12.68 10.41
C LEU A 213 -2.58 -13.34 10.37
N LEU A 214 -3.32 -13.15 9.28
CA LEU A 214 -4.66 -13.72 9.14
C LEU A 214 -4.65 -15.25 9.17
N GLN A 215 -3.72 -15.89 8.46
CA GLN A 215 -3.56 -17.34 8.47
C GLN A 215 -3.25 -17.86 9.89
N THR A 216 -2.41 -17.14 10.64
CA THR A 216 -2.06 -17.51 12.01
C THR A 216 -3.27 -17.41 12.95
N GLU A 217 -4.13 -16.40 12.77
CA GLU A 217 -5.24 -16.12 13.69
C GLU A 217 -6.52 -16.89 13.32
N TYR A 218 -6.78 -17.12 12.03
CA TYR A 218 -8.05 -17.67 11.54
C TYR A 218 -7.90 -18.98 10.76
N GLY A 219 -6.67 -19.39 10.43
CA GLY A 219 -6.42 -20.51 9.54
C GLY A 219 -6.75 -20.20 8.07
N PRO A 220 -6.80 -21.23 7.21
CA PRO A 220 -6.45 -22.62 7.47
C PRO A 220 -4.92 -22.79 7.56
N GLU A 221 -4.46 -23.97 8.00
CA GLU A 221 -3.03 -24.24 8.19
C GLU A 221 -2.22 -24.13 6.88
N THR A 222 -2.84 -24.46 5.74
CA THR A 222 -2.18 -24.50 4.43
C THR A 222 -3.02 -23.83 3.35
N LEU A 223 -2.39 -22.99 2.54
CA LEU A 223 -2.98 -22.23 1.43
C LEU A 223 -2.08 -22.33 0.17
N PRO A 224 -2.01 -23.52 -0.47
CA PRO A 224 -1.03 -23.79 -1.53
C PRO A 224 -1.24 -22.93 -2.79
N ASN A 225 -2.48 -22.65 -3.19
CA ASN A 225 -2.77 -21.87 -4.39
C ASN A 225 -2.51 -20.38 -4.13
N LEU A 226 -2.94 -19.85 -2.96
CA LEU A 226 -2.68 -18.46 -2.59
C LEU A 226 -1.18 -18.20 -2.42
N THR A 227 -0.44 -19.13 -1.81
CA THR A 227 1.01 -19.00 -1.65
C THR A 227 1.72 -19.02 -3.01
N LYS A 228 1.23 -19.84 -3.95
CA LYS A 228 1.69 -19.85 -5.35
C LYS A 228 1.38 -18.52 -6.06
N TRP A 229 0.18 -17.99 -5.89
CA TRP A 229 -0.24 -16.70 -6.46
C TRP A 229 0.66 -15.56 -6.01
N ILE A 230 0.89 -15.46 -4.69
CA ILE A 230 1.83 -14.49 -4.11
C ILE A 230 3.25 -14.73 -4.63
N GLY A 231 3.65 -15.99 -4.77
CA GLY A 231 4.95 -16.39 -5.30
C GLY A 231 5.25 -15.82 -6.68
N ALA A 232 4.24 -15.71 -7.55
CA ALA A 232 4.40 -15.11 -8.88
C ALA A 232 4.85 -13.65 -8.83
N HIS A 233 4.46 -12.94 -7.76
CA HIS A 233 4.75 -11.51 -7.57
C HIS A 233 6.06 -11.26 -6.78
N LEU A 234 6.67 -12.29 -6.20
CA LEU A 234 7.86 -12.13 -5.35
C LEU A 234 9.12 -11.66 -6.08
N GLY A 235 9.16 -11.70 -7.41
CA GLY A 235 10.34 -11.30 -8.19
C GLY A 235 10.80 -9.86 -7.88
N GLY A 236 9.86 -8.93 -7.72
CA GLY A 236 10.18 -7.55 -7.32
C GLY A 236 10.75 -7.46 -5.90
N VAL A 237 10.26 -8.28 -4.98
CA VAL A 237 10.70 -8.33 -3.58
C VAL A 237 12.12 -8.90 -3.47
N ILE A 238 12.42 -9.96 -4.22
CA ILE A 238 13.77 -10.56 -4.26
C ILE A 238 14.78 -9.55 -4.81
N LYS A 239 14.42 -8.78 -5.84
CA LYS A 239 15.27 -7.73 -6.42
C LYS A 239 15.58 -6.56 -5.47
N MET A 240 14.90 -6.45 -4.33
CA MET A 240 15.25 -5.47 -3.30
C MET A 240 16.57 -5.81 -2.58
N TYR A 241 16.99 -7.07 -2.60
CA TYR A 241 18.30 -7.50 -2.10
C TYR A 241 19.40 -7.07 -3.06
N LYS A 242 20.56 -6.66 -2.55
CA LYS A 242 21.64 -6.11 -3.39
C LYS A 242 22.56 -7.20 -3.94
N SER A 243 22.77 -8.27 -3.18
CA SER A 243 23.69 -9.35 -3.53
C SER A 243 23.04 -10.34 -4.49
N GLN A 244 23.72 -10.63 -5.60
CA GLN A 244 23.28 -11.63 -6.58
C GLN A 244 23.25 -13.05 -5.99
N SER A 245 24.16 -13.36 -5.04
CA SER A 245 24.16 -14.66 -4.36
C SER A 245 22.91 -14.82 -3.50
N THR A 246 22.52 -13.77 -2.76
CA THR A 246 21.30 -13.72 -1.95
C THR A 246 20.06 -13.85 -2.82
N GLN A 247 19.96 -13.08 -3.91
CA GLN A 247 18.85 -13.16 -4.86
C GLN A 247 18.68 -14.59 -5.39
N LYS A 248 19.76 -15.20 -5.88
CA LYS A 248 19.74 -16.58 -6.41
C LYS A 248 19.38 -17.62 -5.35
N MET A 249 19.84 -17.43 -4.11
CA MET A 249 19.47 -18.29 -2.99
C MET A 249 17.96 -18.21 -2.69
N LEU A 250 17.39 -17.00 -2.68
CA LEU A 250 15.96 -16.80 -2.48
C LEU A 250 15.13 -17.38 -3.64
N GLU A 251 15.53 -17.12 -4.90
CA GLU A 251 14.88 -17.67 -6.09
C GLU A 251 14.80 -19.21 -6.06
N ASN A 252 15.84 -19.87 -5.54
CA ASN A 252 15.86 -21.33 -5.43
C ASN A 252 15.00 -21.86 -4.27
N ARG A 253 14.94 -21.16 -3.13
CA ARG A 253 14.24 -21.62 -1.92
C ARG A 253 12.75 -21.30 -1.90
N VAL A 254 12.34 -20.21 -2.52
CA VAL A 254 10.93 -19.77 -2.57
C VAL A 254 10.00 -20.87 -3.11
N PRO A 255 10.30 -21.56 -4.24
CA PRO A 255 9.45 -22.63 -4.76
C PRO A 255 9.25 -23.81 -3.81
N GLU A 256 10.22 -24.08 -2.92
CA GLU A 256 10.11 -25.15 -1.93
C GLU A 256 9.07 -24.80 -0.85
N ILE A 257 9.12 -23.56 -0.35
CA ILE A 257 8.20 -23.08 0.70
C ILE A 257 6.79 -22.88 0.14
N ILE A 258 6.65 -22.42 -1.11
CA ILE A 258 5.34 -22.23 -1.74
C ILE A 258 4.48 -23.49 -1.68
N ARG A 259 5.09 -24.68 -1.84
CA ARG A 259 4.39 -25.97 -1.83
C ARG A 259 3.76 -26.30 -0.47
N ASN A 260 4.30 -25.77 0.62
CA ASN A 260 3.78 -26.00 1.97
C ASN A 260 2.49 -25.19 2.23
N GLY A 261 2.27 -24.11 1.47
CA GLY A 261 1.11 -23.23 1.66
C GLY A 261 1.14 -22.41 2.96
N GLN A 262 2.30 -22.27 3.59
CA GLN A 262 2.46 -21.56 4.85
C GLN A 262 3.05 -20.16 4.63
N LEU A 263 2.21 -19.14 4.69
CA LEU A 263 2.59 -17.75 4.42
C LEU A 263 3.56 -17.20 5.46
N LYS A 264 3.50 -17.71 6.70
CA LYS A 264 4.48 -17.38 7.75
C LYS A 264 5.88 -17.88 7.43
N GLU A 265 6.01 -19.08 6.87
CA GLU A 265 7.32 -19.59 6.44
C GLU A 265 7.87 -18.76 5.27
N LEU A 266 7.00 -18.41 4.31
CA LEU A 266 7.37 -17.57 3.17
C LEU A 266 7.84 -16.19 3.64
N LEU A 267 7.10 -15.57 4.57
CA LEU A 267 7.47 -14.30 5.17
C LEU A 267 8.82 -14.38 5.89
N ASN A 268 9.05 -15.44 6.68
CA ASN A 268 10.30 -15.62 7.42
C ASN A 268 11.52 -15.83 6.51
N LEU A 269 11.33 -16.34 5.29
CA LEU A 269 12.39 -16.43 4.29
C LEU A 269 12.69 -15.07 3.65
N ILE A 270 11.65 -14.34 3.24
CA ILE A 270 11.76 -13.11 2.44
C ILE A 270 11.99 -11.85 3.30
N ASP A 271 11.62 -11.86 4.57
CA ASP A 271 11.72 -10.72 5.49
C ASP A 271 12.66 -11.03 6.67
N ASN A 272 13.69 -11.83 6.42
CA ASN A 272 14.63 -12.25 7.45
C ASN A 272 15.67 -11.14 7.77
N PRO A 273 15.82 -10.71 9.03
CA PRO A 273 16.78 -9.67 9.41
C PRO A 273 18.23 -10.11 9.21
N GLU A 274 18.55 -11.38 9.45
CA GLU A 274 19.91 -11.92 9.27
C GLU A 274 20.29 -11.95 7.80
N ILE A 275 19.39 -12.43 6.93
CA ILE A 275 19.65 -12.45 5.48
C ILE A 275 19.82 -11.02 4.95
N LYS A 276 19.03 -10.06 5.43
CA LYS A 276 19.19 -8.64 5.07
C LYS A 276 20.51 -8.06 5.54
N HIS A 277 20.97 -8.45 6.73
CA HIS A 277 22.27 -8.05 7.22
C HIS A 277 23.40 -8.64 6.39
N THR A 278 23.40 -9.96 6.15
CA THR A 278 24.37 -10.64 5.27
C THR A 278 24.40 -10.04 3.87
N ASP A 279 23.23 -9.76 3.27
CA ASP A 279 23.15 -9.10 1.96
C ASP A 279 23.86 -7.74 1.93
N SER A 280 23.69 -6.94 2.99
CA SER A 280 24.36 -5.64 3.09
C SER A 280 25.87 -5.78 3.23
N VAL A 281 26.34 -6.74 4.03
CA VAL A 281 27.76 -7.00 4.25
C VAL A 281 28.42 -7.54 2.99
N ASP A 282 27.83 -8.55 2.36
CA ASP A 282 28.33 -9.17 1.12
C ASP A 282 28.44 -8.13 -0.01
N TYR A 283 27.45 -7.24 -0.10
CA TYR A 283 27.47 -6.16 -1.08
C TYR A 283 28.59 -5.15 -0.82
N GLU A 284 28.80 -4.76 0.44
CA GLU A 284 29.91 -3.87 0.81
C GLU A 284 31.28 -4.51 0.57
N GLU A 285 31.43 -5.81 0.83
CA GLU A 285 32.64 -6.55 0.53
C GLU A 285 32.90 -6.60 -0.98
N ALA A 286 31.89 -6.93 -1.77
CA ALA A 286 31.98 -6.95 -3.23
C ALA A 286 32.40 -5.60 -3.82
N LEU A 287 31.89 -4.49 -3.27
CA LEU A 287 32.31 -3.14 -3.68
C LEU A 287 33.79 -2.87 -3.38
N LYS A 288 34.28 -3.27 -2.20
CA LYS A 288 35.70 -3.12 -1.84
C LYS A 288 36.59 -3.95 -2.77
N THR A 289 36.23 -5.20 -3.01
CA THR A 289 36.97 -6.08 -3.92
C THR A 289 36.99 -5.51 -5.34
N PHE A 290 35.86 -4.98 -5.82
CA PHE A 290 35.79 -4.33 -7.13
C PHE A 290 36.70 -3.10 -7.23
N GLN A 291 36.70 -2.23 -6.20
CA GLN A 291 37.58 -1.06 -6.15
C GLN A 291 39.05 -1.46 -6.16
N SER A 292 39.46 -2.42 -5.31
CA SER A 292 40.85 -2.91 -5.29
C SER A 292 41.26 -3.55 -6.62
N ALA A 293 40.36 -4.30 -7.27
CA ALA A 293 40.63 -4.86 -8.60
C ALA A 293 40.79 -3.76 -9.66
N GLN A 294 40.00 -2.68 -9.58
CA GLN A 294 40.10 -1.55 -10.50
C GLN A 294 41.40 -0.77 -10.32
N GLU A 295 41.81 -0.51 -9.08
CA GLU A 295 43.10 0.10 -8.75
C GLU A 295 44.27 -0.75 -9.29
N GLU A 296 44.18 -2.08 -9.18
CA GLU A 296 45.21 -2.98 -9.71
C GLU A 296 45.27 -2.98 -11.23
N VAL A 297 44.11 -2.99 -11.92
CA VAL A 297 44.04 -2.86 -13.37
C VAL A 297 44.65 -1.54 -13.84
N GLU A 298 44.35 -0.43 -13.13
CA GLU A 298 44.93 0.88 -13.45
C GLU A 298 46.45 0.89 -13.26
N ARG A 299 46.94 0.34 -12.14
CA ARG A 299 48.38 0.20 -11.86
C ARG A 299 49.10 -0.58 -12.96
N ILE A 300 48.57 -1.75 -13.32
CA ILE A 300 49.12 -2.60 -14.39
C ILE A 300 49.11 -1.88 -15.74
N THR A 301 48.05 -1.12 -16.03
CA THR A 301 47.94 -0.35 -17.28
C THR A 301 48.96 0.79 -17.34
N GLN A 302 49.17 1.50 -16.22
CA GLN A 302 50.18 2.55 -16.11
C GLN A 302 51.60 1.98 -16.25
N ASP A 303 51.89 0.85 -15.60
CA ASP A 303 53.21 0.20 -15.66
C ASP A 303 53.54 -0.40 -17.04
N MET A 304 52.53 -0.71 -17.85
CA MET A 304 52.69 -1.19 -19.24
C MET A 304 52.57 -0.08 -20.30
N ALA A 305 52.36 1.17 -19.90
CA ALA A 305 52.31 2.28 -20.84
C ALA A 305 53.66 2.43 -21.59
N PRO A 306 53.67 2.84 -22.88
CA PRO A 306 54.90 2.98 -23.66
C PRO A 306 55.94 3.93 -23.03
N GLU A 307 55.46 4.91 -22.27
CA GLU A 307 56.28 5.90 -21.56
C GLU A 307 56.64 5.47 -20.13
N ALA A 308 56.16 4.30 -19.67
CA ALA A 308 56.44 3.80 -18.34
C ALA A 308 57.94 3.51 -18.16
N PRO A 309 58.56 3.89 -17.02
CA PRO A 309 59.99 3.68 -16.79
C PRO A 309 60.40 2.22 -16.92
N THR A 310 59.52 1.31 -16.51
CA THR A 310 59.65 -0.16 -16.59
C THR A 310 59.63 -0.66 -18.04
N ALA A 311 58.67 -0.20 -18.86
CA ALA A 311 58.60 -0.51 -20.29
C ALA A 311 59.83 0.03 -21.06
N ILE A 312 60.30 1.23 -20.71
CA ILE A 312 61.53 1.82 -21.24
C ILE A 312 62.77 1.02 -20.81
N LEU A 313 62.82 0.53 -19.57
CA LEU A 313 63.96 -0.26 -19.09
C LEU A 313 64.05 -1.63 -19.78
N ILE A 314 62.91 -2.30 -19.97
CA ILE A 314 62.82 -3.59 -20.67
C ILE A 314 63.19 -3.42 -22.14
N SER A 315 62.65 -2.40 -22.82
CA SER A 315 62.98 -2.11 -24.22
C SER A 315 64.46 -1.74 -24.40
N ARG A 316 65.06 -0.97 -23.48
CA ARG A 316 66.50 -0.68 -23.49
C ARG A 316 67.36 -1.94 -23.30
N LYS A 317 66.98 -2.84 -22.40
CA LYS A 317 67.70 -4.12 -22.19
C LYS A 317 67.60 -5.02 -23.43
N ALA A 318 66.41 -5.14 -24.02
CA ALA A 318 66.21 -5.90 -25.25
C ALA A 318 67.02 -5.29 -26.41
N ALA A 319 66.99 -3.97 -26.58
CA ALA A 319 67.78 -3.25 -27.58
C ALA A 319 69.29 -3.50 -27.38
N ALA A 320 69.80 -3.39 -26.15
CA ALA A 320 71.20 -3.65 -25.84
C ALA A 320 71.65 -5.08 -26.17
N ILE A 321 70.82 -6.08 -25.86
CA ILE A 321 71.09 -7.49 -26.19
C ILE A 321 71.12 -7.69 -27.71
N THR A 322 70.11 -7.18 -28.43
CA THR A 322 70.07 -7.30 -29.90
C THR A 322 71.26 -6.60 -30.57
N SER A 323 71.64 -5.40 -30.10
CA SER A 323 72.81 -4.69 -30.61
C SER A 323 74.11 -5.46 -30.35
N ALA A 324 74.26 -6.05 -29.17
CA ALA A 324 75.42 -6.87 -28.84
C ALA A 324 75.49 -8.11 -29.73
N SER A 325 74.36 -8.82 -29.92
CA SER A 325 74.30 -9.99 -30.80
C SER A 325 74.66 -9.63 -32.25
N ILE A 326 74.11 -8.54 -32.80
CA ILE A 326 74.44 -8.06 -34.15
C ILE A 326 75.92 -7.69 -34.25
N MET A 327 76.46 -6.99 -33.25
CA MET A 327 77.87 -6.60 -33.23
C MET A 327 78.79 -7.83 -33.20
N THR A 328 78.47 -8.82 -32.38
CA THR A 328 79.23 -10.07 -32.29
C THR A 328 79.20 -10.83 -33.63
N PHE A 329 78.03 -10.89 -34.26
CA PHE A 329 77.86 -11.53 -35.57
C PHE A 329 78.66 -10.81 -36.66
N SER A 330 78.62 -9.47 -36.67
CA SER A 330 79.40 -8.65 -37.62
C SER A 330 80.91 -8.83 -37.44
N ILE A 331 81.40 -8.92 -36.19
CA ILE A 331 82.82 -9.19 -35.92
C ILE A 331 83.23 -10.58 -36.42
N ILE A 332 82.40 -11.59 -36.19
CA ILE A 332 82.66 -12.95 -36.69
C ILE A 332 82.74 -12.95 -38.22
N ILE A 333 81.80 -12.28 -38.90
CA ILE A 333 81.81 -12.18 -40.37
C ILE A 333 83.09 -11.45 -40.85
N MET A 334 83.50 -10.36 -40.21
CA MET A 334 84.76 -9.67 -40.55
C MET A 334 85.98 -10.58 -40.39
N PHE A 335 86.05 -11.36 -39.33
CA PHE A 335 87.19 -12.24 -39.04
C PHE A 335 87.32 -13.42 -40.02
N PHE A 336 86.21 -13.89 -40.58
CA PHE A 336 86.21 -14.92 -41.64
C PHE A 336 86.43 -14.33 -43.05
N SER A 337 86.40 -13.00 -43.21
CA SER A 337 86.62 -12.30 -44.49
C SER A 337 88.03 -11.72 -44.68
N LEU A 338 88.90 -11.92 -43.70
CA LEU A 338 90.34 -11.62 -43.69
C LEU A 338 91.12 -12.93 -43.87
#